data_AF-A0A1Z1WQR1-F1
#
_entry.id   AF-A0A1Z1WQR1-F1
#
_cell.length_a   1.000
_cell.length_b   1.000
_cell.length_c   1.000
_cell.angle_alpha   90.00
_cell.angle_beta   90.00
_cell.angle_gamma   90.00
#
_symmetry.space_group_name_H-M   'P 1'
#
loop_
_entity.id
_entity.type
_entity.pdbx_description
1 polymer ?
#
loop_
_entity_poly.entity_id
_entity_poly.type
_entity_poly.pdbx_seq_one_letter_code
_entity_poly.pdbx_strand_id
1 'polypeptide(L)'
;MDVNRGDRVTHISSFGTPSLGLAEYRKEHMPPGDPSWKETYIGSDRTISLVQTAKGRVIRLEHDVSTPHPYSRINSLGGTRGVFEDYPERIYIEPDHTNDEWGDFGKYAAEFDHWLWKEHANPPAATAAWTTS
;
A
#
# COMPACT_ATOMS: atom_id res chain seq x y z
N MET A 1 9.26 -9.24 -9.27
CA MET A 1 8.73 -10.31 -8.40
C MET A 1 8.15 -11.49 -9.18
N ASP A 2 7.65 -11.28 -10.41
CA ASP A 2 7.25 -12.34 -11.35
C ASP A 2 6.13 -13.28 -10.85
N VAL A 3 5.27 -12.74 -9.99
CA VAL A 3 4.10 -13.45 -9.47
C VAL A 3 3.16 -13.78 -10.63
N ASN A 4 2.73 -15.04 -10.71
CA ASN A 4 1.93 -15.64 -11.79
C ASN A 4 2.63 -15.76 -13.14
N ARG A 5 3.96 -15.52 -13.21
CA ARG A 5 4.76 -15.67 -14.44
C ARG A 5 6.11 -16.37 -14.20
N GLY A 6 6.26 -17.01 -13.05
CA GLY A 6 7.48 -17.73 -12.66
C GLY A 6 7.64 -17.87 -11.15
N ASP A 7 6.86 -17.11 -10.38
CA ASP A 7 6.57 -17.33 -8.96
C ASP A 7 5.06 -17.47 -8.76
N ARG A 8 4.62 -17.98 -7.61
CA ARG A 8 3.19 -18.08 -7.26
C ARG A 8 2.97 -17.91 -5.77
N VAL A 9 1.81 -17.38 -5.39
CA VAL A 9 1.38 -17.38 -3.99
C VAL A 9 1.12 -18.83 -3.54
N THR A 10 1.54 -19.15 -2.33
CA THR A 10 1.35 -20.49 -1.74
C THR A 10 0.50 -20.46 -0.48
N HIS A 11 0.71 -19.45 0.37
CA HIS A 11 0.03 -19.32 1.64
C HIS A 11 -0.28 -17.86 1.93
N ILE A 12 -1.37 -17.65 2.66
CA ILE A 12 -1.74 -16.36 3.24
C ILE A 12 -2.11 -16.60 4.70
N SER A 13 -1.66 -15.72 5.59
CA SER A 13 -2.10 -15.66 6.98
C SER A 13 -2.56 -14.24 7.27
N SER A 14 -3.80 -14.11 7.74
CA SER A 14 -4.47 -12.83 7.93
C SER A 14 -4.87 -12.64 9.38
N PHE A 15 -4.66 -11.42 9.88
CA PHE A 15 -5.00 -11.01 11.23
C PHE A 15 -5.75 -9.68 11.16
N GLY A 16 -6.92 -9.63 11.77
CA GLY A 16 -7.80 -8.48 11.76
C GLY A 16 -8.04 -7.95 13.16
N THR A 17 -8.21 -6.63 13.28
CA THR A 17 -8.72 -5.99 14.49
C THR A 17 -10.24 -6.21 14.63
N PRO A 18 -10.83 -5.88 15.78
CA PRO A 18 -12.29 -5.71 15.87
C PRO A 18 -12.82 -4.62 14.92
N SER A 19 -14.15 -4.61 14.71
CA SER A 19 -14.88 -3.64 13.88
C SER A 19 -15.49 -2.52 14.74
N LEU A 20 -14.70 -1.51 15.09
CA LEU A 20 -15.08 -0.45 16.03
C LEU A 20 -15.22 0.92 15.35
N GLY A 21 -14.37 1.23 14.37
CA GLY A 21 -14.26 2.57 13.79
C GLY A 21 -15.56 3.09 13.19
N LEU A 22 -16.22 2.30 12.33
CA LEU A 22 -17.50 2.71 11.74
C LEU A 22 -18.63 2.81 12.79
N ALA A 23 -18.60 1.97 13.83
CA ALA A 23 -19.58 2.02 14.91
C ALA A 23 -19.41 3.28 15.77
N GLU A 24 -18.17 3.70 16.02
CA GLU A 24 -17.84 4.95 16.71
C GLU A 24 -18.24 6.16 15.86
N TYR A 25 -17.85 6.20 14.59
CA TYR A 25 -18.21 7.27 13.66
C TYR A 25 -19.74 7.47 13.61
N ARG A 26 -20.51 6.38 13.49
CA ARG A 26 -21.98 6.45 13.50
C ARG A 26 -22.53 7.10 14.77
N LYS A 27 -22.01 6.72 15.94
CA LYS A 27 -22.48 7.26 17.24
C LYS A 27 -22.24 8.77 17.35
N GLU A 28 -21.15 9.27 16.79
CA GLU A 28 -20.77 10.67 16.87
C GLU A 28 -21.49 11.55 15.83
N HIS A 29 -21.77 11.01 14.65
CA HIS A 29 -22.17 11.82 13.49
C HIS A 29 -23.61 11.58 13.02
N MET A 30 -24.24 10.46 13.37
CA MET A 30 -25.57 10.11 12.83
C MET A 30 -26.68 10.35 13.85
N PRO A 31 -27.81 10.96 13.45
CA PRO A 31 -28.93 11.19 14.36
C PRO A 31 -29.59 9.87 14.80
N PRO A 32 -30.22 9.83 15.98
CA PRO A 32 -31.03 8.68 16.39
C PRO A 32 -32.10 8.35 15.35
N GLY A 33 -32.21 7.07 14.98
CA GLY A 33 -33.22 6.59 14.01
C GLY A 33 -32.76 6.55 12.54
N ASP A 34 -31.55 7.03 12.25
CA ASP A 34 -30.95 6.88 10.92
C ASP A 34 -30.83 5.39 10.51
N PRO A 35 -31.01 5.01 9.22
CA PRO A 35 -30.91 3.63 8.76
C PRO A 35 -29.59 2.93 9.15
N SER A 36 -28.48 3.68 9.25
CA SER A 36 -27.17 3.16 9.65
C SER A 36 -27.18 2.50 11.02
N TRP A 37 -28.12 2.83 11.93
CA TRP A 37 -28.24 2.19 13.24
C TRP A 37 -28.68 0.72 13.16
N LYS A 38 -29.21 0.28 12.01
CA LYS A 38 -29.57 -1.11 11.75
C LYS A 38 -28.39 -1.94 11.22
N GLU A 39 -27.27 -1.30 10.91
CA GLU A 39 -26.09 -1.96 10.37
C GLU A 39 -25.27 -2.67 11.46
N THR A 40 -24.74 -3.83 11.09
CA THR A 40 -23.73 -4.57 11.85
C THR A 40 -22.44 -4.59 11.05
N TYR A 41 -21.39 -3.99 11.58
CA TYR A 41 -20.07 -4.00 10.96
C TYR A 41 -19.34 -5.29 11.33
N ILE A 42 -18.90 -6.03 10.31
CA ILE A 42 -18.21 -7.33 10.47
C ILE A 42 -16.78 -7.33 9.94
N GLY A 43 -16.41 -6.32 9.16
CA GLY A 43 -15.06 -6.18 8.61
C GLY A 43 -14.14 -5.56 9.66
N SER A 44 -12.98 -6.17 9.88
CA SER A 44 -11.95 -5.62 10.76
C SER A 44 -11.57 -4.20 10.33
N ASP A 45 -11.41 -3.29 11.30
CA ASP A 45 -11.00 -1.91 10.98
C ASP A 45 -9.65 -1.89 10.24
N ARG A 46 -8.72 -2.75 10.67
CA ARG A 46 -7.46 -3.03 9.97
C ARG A 46 -7.26 -4.53 9.84
N THR A 47 -6.91 -4.98 8.64
CA THR A 47 -6.47 -6.36 8.36
C THR A 47 -5.04 -6.35 7.83
N ILE A 48 -4.16 -7.14 8.44
CA ILE A 48 -2.80 -7.38 7.95
C ILE A 48 -2.73 -8.81 7.46
N SER A 49 -2.27 -9.00 6.22
CA SER A 49 -2.07 -10.31 5.61
C SER A 49 -0.61 -10.48 5.18
N LEU A 50 0.00 -11.58 5.62
CA LEU A 50 1.30 -12.01 5.13
C LEU A 50 1.11 -13.06 4.06
N VAL A 51 1.54 -12.74 2.84
CA VAL A 51 1.41 -13.60 1.66
C VAL A 51 2.77 -14.15 1.28
N GLN A 52 2.91 -15.47 1.32
CA GLN A 52 4.17 -16.17 1.01
C GLN A 52 4.15 -16.75 -0.41
N THR A 53 5.22 -16.52 -1.16
CA THR A 53 5.39 -17.08 -2.51
C THR A 53 6.19 -18.39 -2.51
N ALA A 54 6.08 -19.16 -3.60
CA ALA A 54 6.77 -20.44 -3.78
C ALA A 54 8.30 -20.29 -3.78
N LYS A 55 8.81 -19.12 -4.17
CA LYS A 55 10.24 -18.78 -4.10
C LYS A 55 10.65 -18.10 -2.78
N GLY A 56 9.81 -18.15 -1.75
CA GLY A 56 10.14 -17.69 -0.39
C GLY A 56 10.03 -16.19 -0.15
N ARG A 57 9.39 -15.43 -1.07
CA ARG A 57 9.17 -13.99 -0.86
C ARG A 57 7.95 -13.77 0.03
N VAL A 58 7.93 -12.65 0.73
CA VAL A 58 6.82 -12.24 1.59
C VAL A 58 6.27 -10.90 1.11
N ILE A 59 4.95 -10.83 0.94
CA ILE A 59 4.22 -9.61 0.63
C ILE A 59 3.35 -9.29 1.85
N ARG A 60 3.55 -8.10 2.43
CA ARG A 60 2.66 -7.55 3.46
C ARG A 60 1.55 -6.77 2.77
N LEU A 61 0.32 -7.26 2.92
CA LEU A 61 -0.89 -6.61 2.42
C LEU A 61 -1.68 -6.06 3.59
N GLU A 62 -2.04 -4.78 3.53
CA GLU A 62 -2.84 -4.12 4.55
C GLU A 62 -4.14 -3.61 3.93
N HIS A 63 -5.25 -3.91 4.59
CA HIS A 63 -6.56 -3.32 4.29
C HIS A 63 -7.01 -2.53 5.52
N ASP A 64 -6.99 -1.21 5.40
CA ASP A 64 -7.47 -0.28 6.41
C ASP A 64 -8.19 0.88 5.73
N VAL A 65 -9.51 0.91 5.90
CA VAL A 65 -10.38 1.94 5.33
C VAL A 65 -11.33 2.50 6.39
N SER A 66 -11.08 2.17 7.66
CA SER A 66 -11.99 2.47 8.77
C SER A 66 -11.29 3.11 9.96
N THR A 67 -9.96 3.17 9.98
CA THR A 67 -9.23 3.93 10.98
C THR A 67 -8.83 5.33 10.46
N PRO A 68 -8.78 6.36 11.32
CA PRO A 68 -8.30 7.67 10.92
C PRO A 68 -6.76 7.66 10.81
N HIS A 69 -6.24 7.80 9.59
CA HIS A 69 -4.80 7.91 9.34
C HIS A 69 -4.50 8.62 8.02
N PRO A 70 -3.29 9.17 7.82
CA PRO A 70 -2.87 9.70 6.53
C PRO A 70 -2.86 8.61 5.46
N TYR A 71 -3.21 8.98 4.23
CA TYR A 71 -3.22 8.05 3.11
C TYR A 71 -1.82 7.48 2.86
N SER A 72 -1.75 6.15 2.73
CA SER A 72 -0.54 5.45 2.31
C SER A 72 -0.91 4.16 1.60
N ARG A 73 -0.12 3.79 0.60
CA ARG A 73 -0.14 2.44 0.01
C ARG A 73 1.01 1.58 0.52
N ILE A 74 1.84 2.11 1.43
CA ILE A 74 3.06 1.53 1.99
C ILE A 74 4.16 1.32 0.95
N ASN A 75 3.82 0.73 -0.21
CA ASN A 75 4.64 0.64 -1.42
C ASN A 75 6.13 0.42 -1.09
N SER A 76 6.42 -0.60 -0.29
CA SER A 76 7.77 -0.95 0.14
C SER A 76 8.24 -2.18 -0.63
N LEU A 77 9.42 -2.10 -1.22
CA LEU A 77 10.05 -3.17 -1.97
C LEU A 77 11.52 -3.28 -1.58
N GLY A 78 11.88 -4.39 -0.91
CA GLY A 78 13.25 -4.68 -0.51
C GLY A 78 13.84 -5.89 -1.24
N GLY A 79 15.14 -5.84 -1.47
CA GLY A 79 15.95 -6.94 -2.00
C GLY A 79 17.37 -6.89 -1.47
N THR A 80 18.24 -7.76 -1.99
CA THR A 80 19.61 -7.92 -1.49
C THR A 80 20.55 -6.74 -1.79
N ARG A 81 20.13 -5.78 -2.63
CA ARG A 81 20.94 -4.64 -3.07
C ARG A 81 20.25 -3.29 -2.86
N GLY A 82 19.14 -3.26 -2.14
CA GLY A 82 18.43 -2.02 -1.93
C GLY A 82 16.99 -2.19 -1.48
N VAL A 83 16.39 -1.06 -1.14
CA VAL A 83 15.02 -0.93 -0.72
C VAL A 83 14.44 0.38 -1.27
N PHE A 84 13.18 0.32 -1.69
CA PHE A 84 12.38 1.47 -2.08
C PHE A 84 11.15 1.54 -1.17
N GLU A 85 10.76 2.74 -0.77
CA GLU A 85 9.48 3.01 -0.11
C GLU A 85 8.83 4.25 -0.73
N ASP A 86 7.51 4.29 -0.71
CA ASP A 86 6.70 5.41 -1.20
C ASP A 86 5.78 5.89 -0.08
N TYR A 87 5.27 7.12 -0.19
CA TYR A 87 4.49 7.82 0.83
C TYR A 87 5.26 8.05 2.15
N PRO A 88 6.41 8.78 2.15
CA PRO A 88 7.00 9.48 1.00
C PRO A 88 8.02 8.63 0.22
N GLU A 89 8.27 9.02 -1.03
CA GLU A 89 9.25 8.37 -1.90
C GLU A 89 10.68 8.48 -1.35
N ARG A 90 11.33 7.34 -1.19
CA ARG A 90 12.71 7.21 -0.71
C ARG A 90 13.32 5.91 -1.19
N ILE A 91 14.63 5.94 -1.43
CA ILE A 91 15.32 4.78 -1.99
C ILE A 91 16.71 4.62 -1.39
N TYR A 92 17.16 3.38 -1.28
CA TYR A 92 18.52 3.01 -0.88
C TYR A 92 19.00 1.92 -1.83
N ILE A 93 20.12 2.12 -2.51
CA ILE A 93 20.68 1.16 -3.49
C ILE A 93 22.19 1.04 -3.30
N GLU A 94 22.68 -0.20 -3.27
CA GLU A 94 24.09 -0.57 -3.23
C GLU A 94 24.65 -0.80 -4.64
N PRO A 95 25.84 -0.27 -5.00
CA PRO A 95 26.82 0.40 -4.11
C PRO A 95 26.72 1.94 -4.08
N ASP A 96 25.67 2.53 -4.64
CA ASP A 96 25.57 3.99 -4.82
C ASP A 96 25.46 4.75 -3.48
N HIS A 97 24.90 4.09 -2.45
CA HIS A 97 24.78 4.63 -1.10
C HIS A 97 25.90 4.10 -0.21
N THR A 98 26.45 4.96 0.65
CA THR A 98 27.62 4.64 1.50
C THR A 98 27.45 5.02 2.97
N ASN A 99 26.30 5.57 3.35
CA ASN A 99 26.09 6.20 4.66
C ASN A 99 24.79 5.78 5.36
N ASP A 100 24.19 4.64 5.01
CA ASP A 100 22.95 4.10 5.62
C ASP A 100 21.75 5.09 5.63
N GLU A 101 21.77 6.10 4.77
CA GLU A 101 20.73 7.12 4.68
C GLU A 101 19.86 6.95 3.43
N TRP A 102 18.59 7.33 3.55
CA TRP A 102 17.67 7.39 2.41
C TRP A 102 18.13 8.41 1.37
N GLY A 103 18.19 7.97 0.12
CA GLY A 103 18.37 8.82 -1.04
C GLY A 103 17.06 9.35 -1.61
N ASP A 104 17.20 10.39 -2.42
CA ASP A 104 16.13 10.98 -3.22
C ASP A 104 15.81 10.08 -4.43
N PHE A 105 14.58 9.56 -4.47
CA PHE A 105 14.09 8.72 -5.57
C PHE A 105 14.07 9.46 -6.91
N GLY A 106 13.86 10.78 -6.91
CA GLY A 106 13.79 11.60 -8.12
C GLY A 106 15.03 11.52 -8.99
N LYS A 107 16.20 11.21 -8.41
CA LYS A 107 17.46 10.99 -9.13
C LYS A 107 17.40 9.80 -10.10
N TYR A 108 16.55 8.82 -9.82
CA TYR A 108 16.41 7.58 -10.59
C TYR A 108 15.24 7.63 -11.59
N ALA A 109 14.33 8.59 -11.45
CA ALA A 109 13.11 8.66 -12.26
C ALA A 109 13.42 8.74 -13.77
N ALA A 110 14.34 9.61 -14.21
CA ALA A 110 14.63 9.76 -15.64
C ALA A 110 15.12 8.45 -16.31
N GLU A 111 15.95 7.68 -15.60
CA GLU A 111 16.51 6.43 -16.09
C GLU A 111 15.47 5.30 -16.07
N PHE A 112 14.80 5.12 -14.93
CA PHE A 112 13.99 3.94 -14.64
C PHE A 112 12.48 4.13 -14.84
N ASP A 113 12.02 5.33 -15.22
CA ASP A 113 10.61 5.54 -15.53
C ASP A 113 10.17 4.64 -16.69
N HIS A 114 9.00 4.03 -16.52
CA HIS A 114 8.51 2.99 -17.40
C HIS A 114 8.21 3.59 -18.77
N TRP A 115 8.62 2.92 -19.85
CA TRP A 115 8.49 3.41 -21.24
C TRP A 115 7.08 3.94 -21.56
N LEU A 116 6.04 3.28 -21.04
CA LEU A 116 4.64 3.71 -21.21
C LEU A 116 4.37 5.13 -20.70
N TRP A 117 4.96 5.53 -19.57
CA TRP A 117 4.80 6.88 -19.00
C TRP A 117 5.58 7.93 -19.80
N LYS A 118 6.75 7.54 -20.33
CA LYS A 118 7.57 8.39 -21.21
C LYS A 118 6.86 8.66 -22.54
N GLU A 119 6.24 7.65 -23.12
CA GLU A 119 5.57 7.72 -24.43
C GLU A 119 4.14 8.27 -24.35
N HIS A 120 3.46 8.05 -23.22
CA HIS A 120 2.11 8.52 -22.99
C HIS A 120 2.05 9.27 -21.65
N ALA A 121 2.10 10.59 -21.69
CA ALA A 121 2.07 11.44 -20.50
C ALA A 121 0.71 11.41 -19.75
N ASN A 122 -0.32 10.75 -20.29
CA ASN A 122 -1.65 10.64 -19.67
C ASN A 122 -2.28 9.26 -19.93
N PRO A 123 -1.71 8.16 -19.40
CA PRO A 123 -2.31 6.85 -19.57
C PRO A 123 -3.57 6.75 -18.69
N PRO A 124 -4.58 5.94 -19.07
CA PRO A 124 -5.87 5.86 -18.38
C PRO A 124 -5.80 5.52 -16.88
N ALA A 125 -4.68 4.98 -16.39
CA ALA A 125 -4.45 4.65 -14.98
C ALA A 125 -3.81 5.79 -14.17
N ALA A 126 -3.34 6.87 -14.82
CA ALA A 126 -2.70 8.02 -14.18
C ALA A 126 -3.69 8.92 -13.46
N THR A 127 -4.90 9.02 -13.98
CA THR A 127 -5.93 9.95 -13.50
C THR A 127 -6.54 9.54 -12.16
N ALA A 128 -6.22 8.36 -11.62
CA ALA A 128 -6.70 7.90 -10.32
C ALA A 128 -5.74 8.21 -9.14
N ALA A 129 -4.59 8.84 -9.38
CA ALA A 129 -3.57 9.06 -8.35
C ALA A 129 -3.12 10.52 -8.14
N TRP A 130 -3.62 11.49 -8.91
CA TRP A 130 -3.04 12.84 -8.96
C TRP A 130 -4.02 14.02 -8.90
N THR A 131 -5.12 13.90 -8.17
CA THR A 131 -5.95 15.09 -7.85
C THR A 131 -6.43 15.08 -6.41
N THR A 132 -5.55 15.50 -5.49
CA THR A 132 -5.96 16.18 -4.26
C THR A 132 -4.91 17.24 -3.91
N SER A 133 -5.13 18.44 -4.42
CA SER A 133 -4.73 19.72 -3.82
C SER A 133 -5.84 20.72 -4.10
#